data_AF-A0A383EN55-F1
#
_entry.id   AF-A0A383EN55-F1
#
_cell.length_a   1.000
_cell.length_b   1.000
_cell.length_c   1.000
_cell.angle_alpha   90.00
_cell.angle_beta   90.00
_cell.angle_gamma   90.00
#
_symmetry.space_group_name_H-M   'P 1'
#
loop_
_entity.id
_entity.type
_entity.pdbx_description
1 polymer ?
#
loop_
_entity_poly.entity_id
_entity_poly.type
_entity_poly.pdbx_seq_one_letter_code
_entity_poly.pdbx_strand_id
1 'polypeptide(L)'
;KEEKKKKDELFIKKFSRIKSTLQELQDNYSNDENISIFVEDYTADLQLGEVELKIFTETDDSNDYRIWDDRDEKNYYFKDPGEVINYIIQAIGKFLAERESD
;
A
#
# COMPACT_ATOMS: atom_id res chain seq x y z
N LYS A 1 1.34 25.08 -16.36
CA LYS A 1 0.93 25.36 -14.95
C LYS A 1 -0.38 24.66 -14.61
N GLU A 2 -1.40 24.74 -15.46
CA GLU A 2 -2.70 24.08 -15.23
C GLU A 2 -2.65 22.55 -15.32
N GLU A 3 -1.91 21.98 -16.29
CA GLU A 3 -1.77 20.52 -16.44
C GLU A 3 -1.09 19.88 -15.23
N LYS A 4 0.00 20.49 -14.73
CA LYS A 4 0.68 20.04 -13.51
C LYS A 4 -0.29 20.03 -12.32
N LYS A 5 -1.06 21.10 -12.13
CA LYS A 5 -2.04 21.19 -11.04
C LYS A 5 -3.12 20.10 -11.14
N LYS A 6 -3.61 19.79 -12.34
CA LYS A 6 -4.59 18.71 -12.55
C LYS A 6 -3.99 17.33 -12.28
N LYS A 7 -2.72 17.11 -12.65
CA LYS A 7 -1.99 15.87 -12.32
C LYS A 7 -1.82 15.72 -10.81
N ASP A 8 -1.42 16.79 -10.11
CA ASP A 8 -1.29 16.78 -8.65
C ASP A 8 -2.64 16.52 -7.95
N GLU A 9 -3.75 17.11 -8.44
CA GLU A 9 -5.09 16.85 -7.89
C GLU A 9 -5.57 15.41 -8.10
N LEU A 10 -5.28 14.82 -9.26
CA LEU A 10 -5.58 13.42 -9.54
C LEU A 10 -4.75 12.49 -8.65
N PHE A 11 -3.46 12.80 -8.51
CA PHE A 11 -2.52 12.09 -7.66
C PHE A 11 -2.94 12.08 -6.18
N ILE A 12 -3.33 13.24 -5.63
CA ILE A 12 -3.83 13.35 -4.26
C ILE A 12 -5.07 12.47 -4.05
N LYS A 13 -6.04 12.51 -4.98
CA LYS A 13 -7.24 11.66 -4.88
C LYS A 13 -6.90 10.18 -4.91
N LYS A 14 -5.98 9.81 -5.80
CA LYS A 14 -5.45 8.46 -5.99
C LYS A 14 -4.80 7.91 -4.73
N PHE A 15 -3.90 8.66 -4.10
CA PHE A 15 -3.24 8.25 -2.87
C PHE A 15 -4.17 8.27 -1.66
N SER A 16 -5.09 9.24 -1.58
CA SER A 16 -6.05 9.35 -0.46
C SER A 16 -6.85 8.06 -0.27
N ARG A 17 -7.22 7.37 -1.35
CA ARG A 17 -7.96 6.11 -1.27
C ARG A 17 -7.14 4.99 -0.63
N ILE A 18 -5.88 4.84 -1.02
CA ILE A 18 -4.96 3.84 -0.43
C ILE A 18 -4.76 4.16 1.06
N LYS A 19 -4.49 5.44 1.37
CA LYS A 19 -4.33 5.93 2.73
C LYS A 19 -5.54 5.57 3.61
N SER A 20 -6.75 5.86 3.15
CA SER A 20 -7.96 5.53 3.92
C SER A 20 -8.10 4.02 4.19
N THR A 21 -7.86 3.17 3.19
CA THR A 21 -7.94 1.71 3.40
C THR A 21 -6.86 1.19 4.35
N LEU A 22 -5.63 1.70 4.24
CA LEU A 22 -4.55 1.33 5.16
C LEU A 22 -4.84 1.79 6.60
N GLN A 23 -5.46 2.96 6.76
CA GLN A 23 -5.93 3.44 8.06
C GLN A 23 -7.05 2.54 8.63
N GLU A 24 -8.02 2.13 7.81
CA GLU A 24 -9.06 1.19 8.25
C GLU A 24 -8.47 -0.16 8.65
N LEU A 25 -7.46 -0.67 7.93
CA LEU A 25 -6.74 -1.88 8.31
C LEU A 25 -5.99 -1.69 9.63
N GLN A 26 -5.31 -0.56 9.80
CA GLN A 26 -4.61 -0.23 11.04
C GLN A 26 -5.59 -0.20 12.22
N ASP A 27 -6.76 0.40 12.06
CA ASP A 27 -7.77 0.46 13.12
C ASP A 27 -8.26 -0.94 13.52
N ASN A 28 -8.52 -1.80 12.52
CA ASN A 28 -8.99 -3.18 12.75
C ASN A 28 -7.94 -4.08 13.38
N TYR A 29 -6.68 -3.91 13.01
CA TYR A 29 -5.55 -4.73 13.48
C TYR A 29 -4.67 -4.02 14.51
N SER A 30 -5.15 -2.91 15.09
CA SER A 30 -4.39 -2.05 16.03
C SER A 30 -3.89 -2.77 17.30
N ASN A 31 -4.47 -3.92 17.64
CA ASN A 31 -4.06 -4.75 18.77
C ASN A 31 -3.14 -5.93 18.37
N ASP A 32 -2.87 -6.13 17.08
CA ASP A 32 -1.98 -7.17 16.60
C ASP A 32 -0.54 -6.63 16.53
N GLU A 33 0.32 -7.10 17.45
CA GLU A 33 1.73 -6.69 17.50
C GLU A 33 2.53 -7.06 16.24
N ASN A 34 1.97 -7.93 15.38
CA ASN A 34 2.61 -8.38 14.15
C ASN A 34 2.19 -7.57 12.92
N ILE A 35 1.23 -6.65 13.03
CA ILE A 35 0.80 -5.80 11.91
C ILE A 35 1.03 -4.34 12.29
N SER A 36 2.00 -3.71 11.64
CA SER A 36 2.28 -2.28 11.80
C SER A 36 2.08 -1.57 10.47
N ILE A 37 1.36 -0.44 10.49
CA ILE A 37 1.06 0.36 9.30
C ILE A 37 1.47 1.79 9.58
N PHE A 38 2.29 2.34 8.70
CA PHE A 38 2.73 3.72 8.73
C PHE A 38 2.38 4.40 7.41
N VAL A 39 1.69 5.53 7.46
CA VAL A 39 1.22 6.24 6.26
C VAL A 39 1.66 7.70 6.30
N GLU A 40 2.51 8.08 5.37
CA GLU A 40 2.91 9.46 5.13
C GLU A 40 2.12 10.07 3.97
N ASP A 41 2.51 11.25 3.49
CA ASP A 41 1.75 11.98 2.49
C ASP A 41 1.73 11.30 1.11
N TYR A 42 2.72 10.45 0.78
CA TYR A 42 2.84 9.76 -0.53
C TYR A 42 3.44 8.36 -0.48
N THR A 43 3.75 7.89 0.72
CA THR A 43 4.36 6.60 1.01
C THR A 43 3.57 5.92 2.11
N ALA A 44 3.50 4.60 2.05
CA ALA A 44 2.98 3.82 3.14
C ALA A 44 3.80 2.55 3.31
N ASP A 45 4.15 2.24 4.55
CA ASP A 45 4.87 1.04 4.92
C ASP A 45 3.92 0.14 5.72
N LEU A 46 3.82 -1.11 5.28
CA LEU A 46 3.05 -2.16 5.94
C LEU A 46 4.00 -3.28 6.34
N GLN A 47 4.15 -3.46 7.64
CA GLN A 47 4.96 -4.53 8.24
C GLN A 47 4.05 -5.66 8.73
N LEU A 48 4.33 -6.88 8.28
CA LEU A 48 3.64 -8.12 8.60
C LEU A 48 4.65 -9.08 9.26
N GLY A 49 4.88 -8.90 10.56
CA GLY A 49 5.93 -9.56 11.31
C GLY A 49 7.31 -9.18 10.79
N GLU A 50 8.01 -10.15 10.19
CA GLU A 50 9.33 -9.95 9.57
C GLU A 50 9.24 -9.45 8.11
N VAL A 51 8.05 -9.48 7.50
CA VAL A 51 7.83 -9.05 6.12
C VAL A 51 7.51 -7.57 6.06
N GLU A 52 8.08 -6.86 5.08
CA GLU A 52 7.78 -5.46 4.81
C GLU A 52 7.22 -5.26 3.39
N LEU A 53 6.17 -4.44 3.28
CA LEU A 53 5.62 -3.94 2.02
C LEU A 53 5.74 -2.42 2.00
N LYS A 54 6.49 -1.87 1.03
CA LYS A 54 6.62 -0.42 0.84
C LYS A 54 5.84 0.04 -0.37
N ILE A 55 4.86 0.91 -0.15
CA ILE A 55 3.95 1.42 -1.17
C ILE A 55 4.38 2.84 -1.52
N PHE A 56 4.69 3.04 -2.80
CA PHE A 56 5.09 4.31 -3.36
C PHE A 56 4.05 4.77 -4.37
N THR A 57 3.78 6.07 -4.36
CA THR A 57 3.08 6.71 -5.47
C THR A 57 4.07 7.38 -6.39
N GLU A 58 3.91 7.16 -7.69
CA GLU A 58 4.75 7.76 -8.72
C GLU A 58 4.01 8.91 -9.39
N THR A 59 4.73 10.00 -9.66
CA THR A 59 4.14 11.25 -10.19
C THR A 59 4.16 11.29 -11.72
N ASP A 60 4.64 10.24 -12.39
CA ASP A 60 4.74 10.15 -13.84
C ASP A 60 3.69 9.20 -14.44
N ASP A 61 3.45 9.32 -15.75
CA ASP A 61 2.34 8.65 -16.43
C ASP A 61 2.64 7.17 -16.77
N SER A 62 3.81 6.64 -16.40
CA SER A 62 4.22 5.28 -16.81
C SER A 62 3.60 4.21 -15.90
N ASN A 63 3.66 4.42 -14.59
CA ASN A 63 2.98 3.67 -13.54
C ASN A 63 2.57 4.66 -12.45
N ASP A 64 1.37 4.55 -11.91
CA ASP A 64 0.91 5.46 -10.86
C ASP A 64 1.36 5.01 -9.45
N TYR A 65 1.65 3.71 -9.31
CA TYR A 65 1.99 3.09 -8.03
C TYR A 65 3.04 2.00 -8.18
N ARG A 66 3.82 1.84 -7.11
CA ARG A 66 4.78 0.75 -6.97
C ARG A 66 4.72 0.18 -5.56
N ILE A 67 4.72 -1.15 -5.44
CA ILE A 67 4.90 -1.85 -4.17
C ILE A 67 6.23 -2.60 -4.24
N TRP A 68 7.12 -2.36 -3.29
CA TRP A 68 8.21 -3.27 -2.98
C TRP A 68 7.70 -4.31 -2.01
N ASP A 69 7.75 -5.59 -2.40
CA ASP A 69 7.42 -6.71 -1.51
C ASP A 69 8.68 -7.46 -1.14
N ASP A 70 9.04 -7.42 0.14
CA ASP A 70 10.24 -8.05 0.66
C ASP A 70 10.18 -9.58 0.59
N ARG A 71 8.99 -10.19 0.56
CA ARG A 71 8.83 -11.66 0.43
C ARG A 71 9.33 -12.18 -0.91
N ASP A 72 9.17 -11.37 -1.95
CA ASP A 72 9.52 -11.71 -3.33
C ASP A 72 10.77 -10.97 -3.82
N GLU A 73 11.34 -10.09 -2.98
CA GLU A 73 12.45 -9.19 -3.29
C GLU A 73 12.30 -8.45 -4.64
N LYS A 74 11.08 -7.99 -4.96
CA LYS A 74 10.80 -7.36 -6.26
C LYS A 74 9.77 -6.25 -6.19
N ASN A 75 9.78 -5.43 -7.25
CA ASN A 75 8.81 -4.36 -7.46
C ASN A 75 7.59 -4.86 -8.25
N TYR A 76 6.42 -4.49 -7.76
CA TYR A 76 5.14 -4.62 -8.44
C TYR A 76 4.62 -3.25 -8.83
N TYR A 77 4.14 -3.10 -10.07
CA TYR A 77 3.70 -1.83 -10.63
C TYR A 77 2.21 -1.88 -10.95
N PHE A 78 1.49 -0.82 -10.61
CA PHE A 78 0.05 -0.73 -10.78
C PHE A 78 -0.35 0.61 -11.39
N LYS A 79 -1.47 0.61 -12.13
CA LYS A 79 -2.05 1.84 -12.71
C LYS A 79 -3.29 2.32 -11.97
N ASP A 80 -3.84 1.48 -11.10
CA ASP A 80 -5.07 1.78 -10.37
C ASP A 80 -4.90 1.56 -8.86
N PRO A 81 -5.38 2.47 -8.01
CA PRO A 81 -5.29 2.30 -6.55
C PRO A 81 -6.07 1.08 -6.04
N GLY A 82 -7.11 0.64 -6.75
CA GLY A 82 -7.84 -0.58 -6.43
C GLY A 82 -7.00 -1.83 -6.62
N GLU A 83 -6.12 -1.88 -7.62
CA GLU A 83 -5.17 -3.00 -7.78
C GLU A 83 -4.14 -3.04 -6.65
N VAL A 84 -3.63 -1.87 -6.24
CA VAL A 84 -2.75 -1.73 -5.07
C VAL A 84 -3.44 -2.25 -3.81
N ILE A 85 -4.69 -1.83 -3.56
CA ILE A 85 -5.47 -2.26 -2.40
C ILE A 85 -5.72 -3.78 -2.43
N ASN A 86 -6.12 -4.33 -3.58
CA ASN A 86 -6.35 -5.76 -3.73
C ASN A 86 -5.08 -6.56 -3.42
N TYR A 87 -3.92 -6.09 -3.90
CA TYR A 87 -2.64 -6.73 -3.61
C TYR A 87 -2.32 -6.71 -2.12
N ILE A 88 -2.51 -5.58 -1.44
CA ILE A 88 -2.30 -5.44 0.01
C ILE A 88 -3.19 -6.42 0.79
N ILE A 89 -4.48 -6.51 0.45
CA ILE A 89 -5.42 -7.44 1.09
C ILE A 89 -4.98 -8.89 0.90
N GLN A 90 -4.56 -9.27 -0.31
CA GLN A 90 -4.04 -10.63 -0.57
C GLN A 90 -2.78 -10.92 0.23
N ALA A 91 -1.89 -9.93 0.36
CA ALA A 91 -0.66 -10.06 1.12
C ALA A 91 -0.92 -10.32 2.61
N ILE A 92 -1.86 -9.56 3.20
CA ILE A 92 -2.29 -9.73 4.59
C ILE A 92 -2.98 -11.09 4.77
N GLY A 93 -3.92 -11.44 3.89
CA GLY A 93 -4.63 -12.71 3.98
C GLY A 93 -3.70 -13.93 3.92
N LYS A 94 -2.67 -13.89 3.06
CA LYS A 94 -1.64 -14.93 2.99
C LYS A 94 -0.84 -15.02 4.29
N PHE A 95 -0.37 -13.88 4.81
CA PHE A 95 0.36 -13.84 6.08
C PHE A 95 -0.44 -14.42 7.26
N LEU A 96 -1.71 -14.03 7.38
CA LEU A 96 -2.59 -14.53 8.45
C LEU A 96 -2.83 -16.05 8.31
N ALA A 97 -3.08 -16.54 7.10
CA ALA A 97 -3.32 -17.96 6.85
C ALA A 97 -2.08 -18.84 7.12
N GLU A 98 -0.88 -18.34 6.82
CA GLU A 98 0.38 -19.01 7.14
C GLU A 98 0.56 -19.18 8.65
N ARG A 99 0.14 -18.19 9.46
CA ARG A 99 0.22 -18.25 10.92
C ARG A 99 -0.82 -19.14 11.59
N GLU A 100 -2.03 -19.23 11.05
CA GLU A 100 -3.06 -20.15 11.59
C GLU A 100 -2.74 -21.63 11.35
N SER A 101 -1.79 -21.91 10.44
CA SER A 101 -1.38 -23.27 10.06
C SER A 101 -0.19 -23.80 10.86
N ASP A 102 0.49 -22.95 11.64
CA ASP A 102 1.62 -23.25 12.52
C ASP A 102 1.20 -23.42 13.99
#